data_AF-A0A4P9Z6X3-F1
#
_entry.id   AF-A0A4P9Z6X3-F1
#
_cell.length_a   1.000
_cell.length_b   1.000
_cell.length_c   1.000
_cell.angle_alpha   90.00
_cell.angle_beta   90.00
_cell.angle_gamma   90.00
#
_symmetry.space_group_name_H-M   'P 1'
#
loop_
_entity.id
_entity.type
_entity.pdbx_description
1 polymer ?
#
loop_
_entity_poly.entity_id
_entity_poly.type
_entity_poly.pdbx_seq_one_letter_code
_entity_poly.pdbx_strand_id
1 'polypeptide(L)'
;MHAAFFYGSLMHPKVLHAVIARSGMSGAHMDRCSNHLSMQGYRRHPVHHADYPACIRGQAEDMVVGVLVRGLTDEHLCLLDIFEGDVSR
;
A
#
# COMPACT_ATOMS: atom_id res chain seq x y z
N MET A 1 0.51 -12.07 -11.31
CA MET A 1 -0.28 -11.82 -10.08
C MET A 1 0.67 -11.45 -8.98
N HIS A 2 0.39 -10.35 -8.30
CA HIS A 2 1.27 -9.71 -7.34
C HIS A 2 0.61 -9.59 -5.97
N ALA A 3 1.43 -9.35 -4.95
CA ALA A 3 0.98 -9.01 -3.62
C ALA A 3 1.71 -7.75 -3.16
N ALA A 4 0.97 -6.83 -2.55
CA ALA A 4 1.50 -5.56 -2.04
C ALA A 4 1.07 -5.34 -0.59
N PHE A 5 2.00 -4.82 0.21
CA PHE A 5 1.76 -4.44 1.60
C PHE A 5 1.58 -2.92 1.70
N PHE A 6 0.43 -2.50 2.22
CA PHE A 6 0.09 -1.09 2.36
C PHE A 6 0.14 -0.67 3.83
N TYR A 7 0.73 0.49 4.11
CA TYR A 7 0.98 1.00 5.47
C TYR A 7 0.50 2.45 5.68
N GLY A 8 -0.21 3.01 4.70
CA GLY A 8 -0.68 4.40 4.67
C GLY A 8 -2.12 4.52 4.18
N SER A 9 -2.37 5.48 3.28
CA SER A 9 -3.71 5.81 2.76
C SER A 9 -4.40 4.61 2.08
N LEU A 10 -3.65 3.78 1.36
CA LEU A 10 -4.13 2.58 0.67
C LEU A 10 -4.60 1.46 1.61
N MET A 11 -4.39 1.57 2.92
CA MET A 11 -5.01 0.66 3.90
C MET A 11 -6.54 0.78 3.92
N HIS A 12 -7.08 1.94 3.55
CA HIS A 12 -8.52 2.15 3.53
C HIS A 12 -9.14 1.55 2.25
N PRO A 13 -10.09 0.59 2.35
CA PRO A 13 -10.60 -0.13 1.19
C PRO A 13 -11.23 0.78 0.12
N LYS A 14 -11.87 1.89 0.53
CA LYS A 14 -12.42 2.87 -0.43
C LYS A 14 -11.35 3.53 -1.29
N VAL A 15 -10.17 3.83 -0.74
CA VAL A 15 -9.08 4.47 -1.48
C VAL A 15 -8.49 3.48 -2.47
N LEU A 16 -8.18 2.26 -2.00
CA LEU A 16 -7.70 1.18 -2.86
C LEU A 16 -8.67 0.88 -4.01
N HIS A 17 -9.97 0.77 -3.72
CA HIS A 17 -10.99 0.54 -4.74
C HIS A 17 -11.10 1.71 -5.71
N ALA A 18 -10.99 2.96 -5.24
CA ALA A 18 -11.04 4.14 -6.12
C ALA A 18 -9.85 4.18 -7.09
N VAL A 19 -8.64 3.81 -6.64
CA VAL A 19 -7.46 3.73 -7.51
C VAL A 19 -7.63 2.61 -8.53
N ILE A 20 -8.04 1.43 -8.09
CA ILE A 20 -8.14 0.25 -8.94
C ILE A 20 -9.30 0.31 -9.93
N ALA A 21 -10.43 0.90 -9.55
CA ALA A 21 -11.58 1.08 -10.44
C ALA A 21 -11.22 1.91 -11.70
N ARG A 22 -10.13 2.69 -11.66
CA ARG A 22 -9.62 3.42 -12.84
C ARG A 22 -9.06 2.51 -13.93
N SER A 23 -8.69 1.26 -13.62
CA SER A 23 -8.27 0.26 -14.61
C SER A 23 -9.43 -0.31 -15.45
N GLY A 24 -10.69 -0.04 -15.06
CA GLY A 24 -11.85 -0.70 -15.67
C GLY A 24 -11.99 -2.19 -15.32
N MET A 25 -11.07 -2.76 -14.54
CA MET A 25 -11.18 -4.13 -14.02
C MET A 25 -11.92 -4.16 -12.69
N SER A 26 -12.74 -5.20 -12.51
CA SER A 26 -13.35 -5.50 -11.21
C SER A 26 -12.30 -6.09 -10.26
N GLY A 27 -12.13 -5.47 -9.09
CA GLY A 27 -11.28 -5.97 -8.00
C GLY A 27 -11.74 -7.30 -7.37
N ALA A 28 -12.70 -8.00 -7.97
CA ALA A 28 -13.26 -9.26 -7.47
C ALA A 28 -12.23 -10.40 -7.30
N HIS A 29 -11.10 -10.33 -7.99
CA HIS A 29 -10.01 -11.30 -7.89
C HIS A 29 -8.96 -10.93 -6.83
N MET A 30 -9.12 -9.79 -6.16
CA MET A 30 -8.21 -9.35 -5.12
C MET A 30 -8.61 -9.93 -3.78
N ASP A 31 -7.65 -10.61 -3.14
CA ASP A 31 -7.81 -11.08 -1.78
C ASP A 31 -7.11 -10.09 -0.84
N ARG A 32 -7.90 -9.37 -0.05
CA ARG A 32 -7.39 -8.43 0.93
C ARG A 32 -7.46 -9.08 2.30
N CYS A 33 -6.30 -9.21 2.95
CA CYS A 33 -6.27 -9.70 4.32
C CYS A 33 -7.09 -8.75 5.21
N SER A 34 -8.18 -9.27 5.77
CA SER A 34 -9.07 -8.50 6.67
C SER A 34 -8.37 -8.06 7.97
N ASN A 35 -7.32 -8.78 8.36
CA ASN A 35 -6.54 -8.49 9.54
C ASN A 35 -5.36 -7.58 9.19
N HIS A 36 -5.10 -6.62 10.07
CA HIS A 36 -3.87 -5.84 10.02
C HIS A 36 -2.67 -6.77 10.27
N LEU A 37 -1.71 -6.76 9.34
CA LEU A 37 -0.50 -7.55 9.41
C LEU A 37 0.67 -6.69 9.87
N SER A 38 1.58 -7.30 10.61
CA SER A 38 2.82 -6.70 11.04
C SER A 38 4.00 -7.09 10.15
N MET A 39 4.70 -6.10 9.63
CA MET A 39 5.96 -6.27 8.93
C MET A 39 7.12 -5.91 9.87
N GLN A 40 7.86 -6.94 10.30
CA GLN A 40 9.01 -6.81 11.20
C GLN A 40 10.25 -6.30 10.45
N GLY A 41 11.14 -5.58 11.14
CA GLY A 41 12.36 -5.01 10.54
C GLY A 41 12.14 -3.69 9.80
N TYR A 42 10.96 -3.07 9.93
CA TYR A 42 10.60 -1.83 9.28
C TYR A 42 9.98 -0.85 10.26
N ARG A 43 10.18 0.44 10.00
CA ARG A 43 9.58 1.53 10.77
C ARG A 43 8.99 2.60 9.87
N ARG A 44 7.99 3.31 10.39
CA ARG A 44 7.47 4.53 9.77
C ARG A 44 8.36 5.69 10.18
N HIS A 45 8.92 6.39 9.20
CA HIS A 45 9.76 7.55 9.41
C HIS A 45 9.05 8.80 8.88
N PRO A 46 8.88 9.86 9.69
CA PRO A 46 8.28 11.10 9.23
C PRO A 46 9.18 11.73 8.16
N VAL A 47 8.58 12.20 7.07
CA VAL A 47 9.30 12.86 5.97
C VAL A 47 9.01 14.36 6.06
N HIS A 48 10.06 15.18 5.98
CA HIS A 48 9.89 16.63 5.95
C HIS A 48 9.18 17.02 4.65
N HIS A 49 8.20 17.93 4.77
CA HIS A 49 7.39 18.43 3.65
C HIS A 49 6.50 17.37 2.97
N ALA A 50 6.19 16.26 3.66
CA ALA A 50 5.20 15.30 3.20
C ALA A 50 4.15 15.03 4.30
N ASP A 51 2.90 14.85 3.88
CA ASP A 51 1.78 14.60 4.79
C ASP A 51 1.73 13.16 5.33
N TYR A 52 2.62 12.29 4.85
CA TYR A 52 2.65 10.88 5.23
C TYR A 52 4.08 10.37 5.47
N PRO A 53 4.23 9.39 6.38
CA PRO A 53 5.54 8.82 6.69
C PRO A 53 6.01 7.86 5.60
N ALA A 54 7.32 7.77 5.41
CA ALA A 54 7.93 6.71 4.61
C ALA A 54 8.06 5.42 5.43
N CYS A 55 7.87 4.26 4.80
CA CYS A 55 8.26 2.97 5.38
C CYS A 55 9.70 2.66 5.00
N ILE A 56 10.58 2.61 6.00
CA ILE A 56 12.01 2.33 5.81
C ILE A 56 12.44 1.14 6.65
N ARG A 57 13.55 0.50 6.28
CA ARG A 57 14.15 -0.54 7.13
C ARG A 57 14.54 0.05 8.48
N GLY A 58 14.14 -0.64 9.54
CA GLY A 58 14.43 -0.33 10.92
C GLY A 58 15.34 -1.38 11.56
N GLN A 59 15.33 -1.43 12.88
CA GLN A 59 15.94 -2.50 13.66
C GLN A 59 15.06 -3.76 13.64
N ALA A 60 15.58 -4.90 14.10
CA ALA A 60 14.85 -6.17 14.09
C ALA A 60 13.57 -6.12 14.94
N GLU A 61 13.55 -5.26 15.95
CA GLU A 61 12.42 -5.05 16.86
C GLU A 61 11.39 -4.08 16.31
N ASP A 62 11.73 -3.32 15.25
CA ASP A 62 10.81 -2.38 14.63
C ASP A 62 9.73 -3.11 13.84
N MET A 63 8.52 -2.55 13.85
CA MET A 63 7.37 -3.16 13.20
C MET A 63 6.45 -2.10 12.58
N VAL A 64 6.02 -2.35 11.34
CA VAL A 64 4.96 -1.57 10.68
C VAL A 64 3.70 -2.41 10.56
N VAL A 65 2.58 -1.88 11.04
CA VAL A 65 1.26 -2.48 10.87
C VAL A 65 0.63 -1.97 9.58
N GLY A 66 0.08 -2.86 8.79
CA GLY A 66 -0.49 -2.56 7.48
C GLY A 66 -1.47 -3.62 7.00
N VAL A 67 -1.79 -3.60 5.71
CA VAL A 67 -2.70 -4.55 5.06
C VAL A 67 -1.99 -5.18 3.87
N LEU A 68 -2.04 -6.51 3.79
CA LEU A 68 -1.57 -7.24 2.60
C LEU A 68 -2.73 -7.46 1.64
N VAL A 69 -2.51 -7.13 0.39
CA VAL A 69 -3.45 -7.36 -0.70
C VAL A 69 -2.77 -8.27 -1.71
N ARG A 70 -3.45 -9.35 -2.09
CA ARG A 70 -3.02 -10.34 -3.07
C ARG A 70 -3.93 -10.29 -4.29
N GLY A 71 -3.45 -10.86 -5.40
CA GLY A 71 -4.21 -10.90 -6.65
C GLY A 71 -4.17 -9.57 -7.40
N LEU A 72 -3.12 -8.76 -7.24
CA LEU A 72 -2.93 -7.55 -8.03
C LEU A 72 -2.42 -7.92 -9.44
N THR A 73 -2.95 -7.27 -10.47
CA THR A 73 -2.45 -7.36 -11.85
C THR A 73 -1.35 -6.32 -12.08
N ASP A 74 -0.62 -6.44 -13.20
CA ASP A 74 0.40 -5.45 -13.57
C ASP A 74 -0.19 -4.05 -13.78
N GLU A 75 -1.40 -3.96 -14.33
CA GLU A 75 -2.12 -2.70 -14.50
C GLU A 75 -2.53 -2.07 -13.15
N HIS A 76 -2.95 -2.90 -12.18
CA HIS A 76 -3.19 -2.40 -10.82
C HIS A 76 -1.92 -1.84 -10.21
N LEU A 77 -0.77 -2.52 -10.37
CA LEU A 77 0.52 -2.01 -9.85
C LEU A 77 0.88 -0.68 -10.50
N CYS A 78 0.75 -0.53 -11.82
CA CYS A 78 1.02 0.72 -12.52
C CYS A 78 0.18 1.88 -11.97
N LEU A 79 -1.12 1.66 -11.72
CA LEU A 79 -1.99 2.69 -11.13
C LEU A 79 -1.62 3.03 -9.69
N LEU A 80 -1.24 2.03 -8.90
CA LEU A 80 -0.79 2.22 -7.51
C LEU A 80 0.53 2.99 -7.46
N ASP A 81 1.47 2.69 -8.37
CA ASP A 81 2.73 3.40 -8.51
C ASP A 81 2.51 4.86 -8.91
N ILE A 82 1.59 5.13 -9.85
CA ILE A 82 1.22 6.51 -10.21
C ILE A 82 0.60 7.24 -9.00
N PHE A 83 -0.27 6.57 -8.25
CA PHE A 83 -0.93 7.16 -7.08
C PHE A 83 0.05 7.51 -5.95
N GLU A 84 1.00 6.61 -5.64
CA GLU A 84 2.01 6.83 -4.60
C GLU A 84 3.18 7.71 -5.08
N GLY A 85 3.41 7.81 -6.40
CA GLY A 85 4.48 8.58 -7.01
C GLY A 85 4.20 10.07 -7.22
N ASP A 86 2.93 10.50 -7.18
CA ASP A 86 2.54 11.89 -7.46
C ASP A 86 2.86 12.88 -6.31
N VAL A 87 3.56 12.43 -5.28
CA VAL A 87 3.83 13.20 -4.06
C VAL A 87 5.21 13.84 -4.06
N SER A 88 5.76 14.05 -5.25
CA SER A 88 7.01 14.80 -5.44
C SER A 88 6.81 16.09 -6.23
N ARG A 89 5.60 16.65 -6.28
CA ARG A 89 5.34 17.96 -6.89
C ARG A 89 5.10 19.07 -5.87
#